data_AF-A0A938RKW8-F1
#
_entry.id   AF-A0A938RKW8-F1
#
_cell.length_a   1.000
_cell.length_b   1.000
_cell.length_c   1.000
_cell.angle_alpha   90.00
_cell.angle_beta   90.00
_cell.angle_gamma   90.00
#
_symmetry.space_group_name_H-M   'P 1'
#
loop_
_entity.id
_entity.type
_entity.pdbx_description
1 polymer ?
#
loop_
_entity_poly.entity_id
_entity_poly.type
_entity_poly.pdbx_seq_one_letter_code
_entity_poly.pdbx_strand_id
1 'polypeptide(L)' 'MYFKDFAHYLQMLEQRGELHRVRAQADPLLEITEIADRMVKQGGPALL' A
#
# COMPACT_ATOMS: atom_id res chain seq x y z
N MET A 1 17.95 8.32 -11.56
CA MET A 1 16.83 7.91 -10.69
C MET A 1 16.85 6.39 -10.58
N TYR A 2 16.71 5.83 -9.38
CA TYR A 2 16.82 4.37 -9.13
C TYR A 2 15.63 3.57 -9.69
N PHE A 3 14.50 4.24 -9.96
CA PHE A 3 13.31 3.67 -10.59
C PHE A 3 12.97 4.42 -11.88
N LYS A 4 12.46 3.70 -12.88
CA LYS A 4 12.09 4.26 -14.19
C LYS A 4 10.82 5.11 -14.12
N ASP A 5 9.85 4.67 -13.33
CA ASP A 5 8.57 5.33 -13.09
C ASP A 5 7.95 4.82 -11.76
N PHE A 6 6.73 5.30 -11.45
CA PHE A 6 6.01 4.90 -10.25
C PHE A 6 5.55 3.43 -10.29
N ALA A 7 5.16 2.92 -11.45
CA ALA A 7 4.74 1.52 -11.58
C ALA A 7 5.91 0.56 -11.31
N HIS A 8 7.11 0.90 -11.79
CA HIS A 8 8.35 0.16 -11.49
C HIS A 8 8.71 0.21 -10.01
N TYR A 9 8.44 1.32 -9.33
CA TYR A 9 8.60 1.41 -7.87
C TYR A 9 7.60 0.50 -7.12
N LEU A 10 6.32 0.51 -7.51
CA LEU A 10 5.30 -0.37 -6.93
C LEU A 10 5.63 -1.85 -7.14
N GLN A 11 6.09 -2.23 -8.33
CA GLN A 11 6.54 -3.60 -8.61
C GLN A 11 7.69 -4.03 -7.70
N MET A 12 8.65 -3.14 -7.44
CA MET A 12 9.74 -3.43 -6.51
C MET A 12 9.21 -3.67 -5.08
N LEU A 13 8.26 -2.86 -4.60
CA LEU A 13 7.65 -3.04 -3.28
C LEU A 13 6.88 -4.37 -3.20
N GLU A 14 6.11 -4.73 -4.22
CA GLU A 14 5.41 -6.03 -4.28
C GLU A 14 6.39 -7.21 -4.23
N GLN A 15 7.48 -7.15 -5.00
CA GLN A 15 8.50 -8.19 -5.02
C GLN A 15 9.19 -8.38 -3.66
N ARG A 16 9.29 -7.32 -2.85
CA ARG A 16 9.87 -7.35 -1.50
C ARG A 16 8.85 -7.71 -0.41
N GLY A 17 7.58 -7.87 -0.76
CA GLY A 17 6.50 -8.06 0.22
C GLY A 17 6.16 -6.79 1.01
N GLU A 18 6.60 -5.62 0.54
CA GLU A 18 6.37 -4.30 1.16
C GLU A 18 5.10 -3.62 0.65
N LEU A 19 4.39 -4.22 -0.32
CA LEU A 19 3.10 -3.75 -0.83
C LEU A 19 2.04 -4.86 -0.80
N HIS A 20 0.87 -4.55 -0.27
CA HIS A 20 -0.30 -5.41 -0.24
C HIS A 20 -1.44 -4.79 -1.06
N ARG A 21 -1.99 -5.56 -2.00
CA ARG A 21 -3.11 -5.13 -2.85
C ARG A 21 -4.46 -5.48 -2.22
N VAL A 22 -5.23 -4.47 -1.86
CA VAL A 22 -6.57 -4.63 -1.28
C VAL A 22 -7.58 -4.73 -2.41
N ARG A 23 -8.19 -5.90 -2.57
CA ARG A 23 -9.26 -6.12 -3.57
C ARG A 23 -10.67 -5.91 -3.01
N ALA A 24 -10.79 -5.84 -1.70
CA ALA A 24 -12.06 -5.54 -1.05
C ALA A 24 -12.45 -4.09 -1.32
N GLN A 25 -13.74 -3.85 -1.53
CA GLN A 25 -14.26 -2.49 -1.62
C GLN A 25 -14.15 -1.81 -0.23
N ALA A 26 -13.71 -0.56 -0.21
CA ALA A 26 -13.64 0.27 0.99
C ALA A 26 -14.27 1.64 0.72
N ASP A 27 -14.94 2.19 1.72
CA ASP A 27 -15.56 3.50 1.70
C ASP A 27 -14.49 4.62 1.79
N PRO A 28 -14.49 5.60 0.88
CA PRO A 28 -13.58 6.74 0.98
C PRO A 28 -13.83 7.61 2.23
N LEU A 29 -15.01 7.54 2.84
CA LEU A 29 -15.34 8.27 4.04
C LEU A 29 -14.79 7.55 5.28
N LEU A 30 -13.55 7.91 5.64
CA LEU A 30 -12.84 7.49 6.86
C LEU A 30 -12.43 6.01 6.95
N GLU A 31 -13.10 5.09 6.25
CA GLU A 31 -12.71 3.67 6.28
C GLU A 31 -11.30 3.45 5.73
N ILE A 32 -10.99 3.98 4.53
CA ILE A 32 -9.63 3.89 3.96
C ILE A 32 -8.58 4.46 4.93
N THR A 33 -8.88 5.59 5.57
CA THR A 33 -7.96 6.24 6.52
C THR A 33 -7.72 5.38 7.76
N GLU A 34 -8.76 4.79 8.33
CA GLU A 34 -8.65 3.90 9.50
C GLU A 34 -7.86 2.63 9.15
N ILE A 35 -8.08 2.06 7.97
CA ILE A 35 -7.31 0.90 7.48
C ILE A 35 -5.81 1.27 7.37
N ALA A 36 -5.51 2.41 6.75
CA ALA A 36 -4.14 2.88 6.59
C ALA A 36 -3.46 3.19 7.94
N ASP A 37 -4.17 3.85 8.86
CA ASP A 37 -3.66 4.18 10.20
C ASP A 37 -3.29 2.93 11.00
N ARG A 38 -4.16 1.90 10.99
CA ARG A 38 -3.86 0.61 11.62
C ARG A 38 -2.64 -0.06 11.03
N MET A 39 -2.52 -0.07 9.69
CA MET A 39 -1.40 -0.71 9.02
C MET A 39 -0.06 -0.04 9.37
N VAL A 40 -0.03 1.30 9.39
CA VAL A 40 1.15 2.08 9.78
C VAL A 40 1.53 1.80 11.24
N LYS A 41 0.56 1.80 12.16
CA LYS A 41 0.80 1.52 13.58
C LYS A 41 1.31 0.10 13.84
N GLN A 42 0.99 -0.85 12.96
CA GLN A 42 1.48 -2.22 13.01
C GLN A 42 2.85 -2.39 12.33
N GLY A 43 3.38 -1.35 11.66
CA GLY A 43 4.60 -1.45 10.85
C GLY A 43 4.43 -2.37 9.64
N GLY A 44 3.20 -2.51 9.12
CA GLY A 44 2.88 -3.40 8.03
C GLY A 44 3.19 -2.82 6.63
N PRO A 45 2.92 -3.59 5.56
CA PRO A 45 3.20 -3.18 4.20
C PRO A 45 2.32 -2.00 3.76
N ALA A 46 2.76 -1.30 2.72
CA ALA A 46 1.93 -0.31 2.04
C ALA A 46 0.67 -0.97 1.45
N LEU A 47 -0.39 -0.18 1.29
CA LEU A 47 -1.67 -0.63 0.74
C LEU A 47 -1.92 0.01 -0.62
N LEU A 48 -2.41 -0.79 -1.58
CA LEU A 48 -2.81 -0.35 -2.92
C LEU A 48 -4.18 -0.90 -3.31
#